data_AF-A0A6I9PN51-F1
#
_entry.id   AF-A0A6I9PN51-F1
#
_cell.length_a   1.000
_cell.length_b   1.000
_cell.length_c   1.000
_cell.angle_alpha   90.00
_cell.angle_beta   90.00
_cell.angle_gamma   90.00
#
_symmetry.space_group_name_H-M   'P 1'
#
loop_
_entity.id
_entity.type
_entity.pdbx_description
1 polymer ?
#
loop_
_entity_poly.entity_id
_entity_poly.type
_entity_poly.pdbx_seq_one_letter_code
_entity_poly.pdbx_strand_id
1 'polypeptide(L)'
;MQHHQLESEPPLSDRSEHFSDSGLISLLRSELGLSSSDLFSMTITDYDIKPNRVFEAPPSGPALFEYIDNFASRRSEKEKEKRTPPSCSNGKQKPEADNILLRFVSKRRLLLISAPSEDDYSFQQQLSALSGQGCHLGIRHFAMLKLIGTGNKASGTVELFPLNGHSQSEVEPLSRDMVNNLREQLKISKDYFSMLFVGKDSDVKAWFPSPMWTLDNVYDLVDSTEQRVQEEKLQKRLGIHCPEDRGRGASEGGHYPGYDEDGTEDAYYHQSQQ
;
A
#
# COMPACT_ATOMS: atom_id res chain seq x y z
N MET A 1 -19.18 -7.27 -7.22
CA MET A 1 -19.19 -6.71 -5.85
C MET A 1 -19.60 -7.83 -4.90
N GLN A 2 -18.70 -8.33 -4.04
CA GLN A 2 -19.08 -9.36 -3.07
C GLN A 2 -19.73 -8.66 -1.88
N HIS A 3 -21.06 -8.72 -1.79
CA HIS A 3 -21.80 -8.21 -0.65
C HIS A 3 -21.46 -9.08 0.57
N HIS A 4 -21.05 -8.45 1.67
CA HIS A 4 -20.80 -9.18 2.92
C HIS A 4 -22.14 -9.65 3.47
N GLN A 5 -22.42 -10.94 3.33
CA GLN A 5 -23.64 -11.56 3.81
C GLN A 5 -23.39 -12.14 5.20
N LEU A 6 -24.24 -11.80 6.16
CA LEU A 6 -24.21 -12.41 7.50
C LEU A 6 -24.57 -13.90 7.36
N GLU A 7 -23.93 -14.79 8.13
CA GLU A 7 -24.16 -16.25 8.08
C GLU A 7 -25.63 -16.66 8.27
N SER A 8 -26.48 -15.75 8.77
CA SER A 8 -27.91 -15.94 9.00
C SER A 8 -28.83 -15.59 7.83
N GLU A 9 -28.33 -14.97 6.74
CA GLU A 9 -29.19 -14.54 5.63
C GLU A 9 -29.17 -15.52 4.42
N PRO A 10 -30.32 -15.78 3.78
CA PRO A 10 -30.39 -16.63 2.60
C PRO A 10 -29.73 -15.95 1.38
N PRO A 11 -28.98 -16.69 0.55
CA PRO A 11 -28.23 -16.11 -0.58
C PRO A 11 -29.16 -15.35 -1.53
N LEU A 12 -28.81 -14.09 -1.81
CA LEU A 12 -29.52 -13.30 -2.81
C LEU A 12 -29.25 -13.91 -4.18
N SER A 13 -30.33 -14.28 -4.89
CA SER A 13 -30.25 -14.81 -6.24
C SER A 13 -29.77 -13.72 -7.20
N ASP A 14 -28.67 -14.03 -7.89
CA ASP A 14 -28.03 -13.16 -8.87
C ASP A 14 -29.00 -12.93 -10.05
N ARG A 15 -29.63 -11.76 -10.08
CA ARG A 15 -30.60 -11.39 -11.10
C ARG A 15 -29.93 -10.49 -12.13
N SER A 16 -29.72 -11.07 -13.31
CA SER A 16 -29.19 -10.52 -14.57
C SER A 16 -29.02 -8.99 -14.71
N GLU A 17 -27.82 -8.60 -15.15
CA GLU A 17 -27.33 -7.26 -15.52
C GLU A 17 -27.95 -6.67 -16.81
N HIS A 18 -29.26 -6.41 -16.83
CA HIS A 18 -29.86 -5.55 -17.86
C HIS A 18 -30.90 -4.61 -17.26
N PHE A 19 -30.43 -3.60 -16.52
CA PHE A 19 -31.26 -2.46 -16.12
C PHE A 19 -30.43 -1.17 -16.24
N SER A 20 -30.19 -0.74 -17.48
CA SER A 20 -29.63 0.58 -17.77
C SER A 20 -30.71 1.47 -18.38
N ASP A 21 -31.84 1.61 -17.69
CA ASP A 21 -32.81 2.65 -18.04
C ASP A 21 -32.36 3.96 -17.37
N SER A 22 -31.75 4.85 -18.16
CA SER A 22 -31.20 6.12 -17.68
C SER A 22 -32.27 7.02 -17.03
N GLY A 23 -33.55 6.83 -17.38
CA GLY A 23 -34.68 7.52 -16.77
C GLY A 23 -34.92 7.10 -15.32
N LEU A 24 -34.78 5.80 -15.02
CA LEU A 24 -34.97 5.27 -13.66
C LEU A 24 -33.90 5.76 -12.70
N ILE A 25 -32.65 5.88 -13.17
CA ILE A 25 -31.55 6.43 -12.36
C ILE A 25 -31.84 7.88 -11.97
N SER A 26 -32.32 8.68 -12.92
CA SER A 26 -32.66 10.08 -12.68
C SER A 26 -33.81 10.23 -11.66
N LEU A 27 -34.80 9.35 -11.74
CA LEU A 27 -35.93 9.31 -10.80
C LEU A 27 -35.50 8.86 -9.39
N LEU A 28 -34.67 7.82 -9.30
CA LEU A 28 -34.14 7.35 -8.01
C LEU A 28 -33.27 8.41 -7.33
N ARG A 29 -32.44 9.13 -8.11
CA ARG A 29 -31.63 10.22 -7.58
C ARG A 29 -32.48 11.34 -7.02
N SER A 30 -33.54 11.73 -7.72
CA SER A 30 -34.45 12.78 -7.23
C SER A 30 -35.23 12.34 -6.01
N GLU A 31 -35.71 11.08 -5.98
CA GLU A 31 -36.45 10.52 -4.84
C GLU A 31 -35.58 10.39 -3.59
N LEU A 32 -34.29 10.07 -3.73
CA LEU A 32 -33.33 9.99 -2.62
C LEU A 32 -32.67 11.33 -2.27
N GLY A 33 -33.10 12.43 -2.91
CA GLY A 33 -32.59 13.77 -2.69
C GLY A 33 -31.13 13.99 -3.12
N LEU A 34 -30.59 13.11 -3.97
CA LEU A 34 -29.21 13.22 -4.44
C LEU A 34 -29.06 14.43 -5.37
N SER A 35 -27.98 15.20 -5.19
CA SER A 35 -27.65 16.37 -5.99
C SER A 35 -27.31 15.98 -7.45
N SER A 36 -27.00 16.98 -8.29
CA SER A 36 -26.67 16.78 -9.72
C SER A 36 -25.63 15.67 -9.94
N SER A 37 -25.69 14.99 -11.09
CA SER A 37 -24.74 13.92 -11.48
C SER A 37 -23.27 14.31 -11.37
N ASP A 38 -22.99 15.60 -11.46
CA ASP A 38 -21.64 16.14 -11.60
C ASP A 38 -20.97 16.41 -10.25
N LEU A 39 -21.70 16.25 -9.14
CA LEU A 39 -21.22 16.45 -7.79
C LEU A 39 -21.42 15.20 -6.94
N PHE A 40 -20.53 15.00 -5.97
CA PHE A 40 -20.69 13.93 -5.00
C PHE A 40 -21.94 14.18 -4.15
N SER A 41 -22.84 13.21 -4.13
CA SER A 41 -23.90 13.13 -3.13
C SER A 41 -24.07 11.70 -2.67
N MET A 42 -24.28 11.53 -1.38
CA MET A 42 -24.55 10.25 -0.75
C MET A 42 -25.72 10.41 0.21
N THR A 43 -26.72 9.55 0.09
CA THR A 43 -27.84 9.47 1.04
C THR A 43 -27.79 8.10 1.71
N ILE A 44 -27.91 8.08 3.03
CA ILE A 44 -28.12 6.84 3.79
C ILE A 44 -29.50 6.88 4.39
N THR A 45 -30.28 5.84 4.09
CA THR A 45 -31.63 5.64 4.58
C THR A 45 -31.66 4.50 5.60
N ASP A 46 -32.68 4.51 6.45
CA ASP A 46 -33.08 3.33 7.21
C ASP A 46 -33.81 2.33 6.26
N TYR A 47 -34.32 1.23 6.78
CA TYR A 47 -35.10 0.23 6.04
C TYR A 47 -36.38 0.77 5.40
N ASP A 48 -36.84 1.95 5.82
CA ASP A 48 -38.00 2.62 5.23
C ASP A 48 -37.67 3.37 3.93
N ILE A 49 -36.40 3.39 3.51
CA ILE A 49 -35.88 4.00 2.28
C ILE A 49 -36.22 5.50 2.20
N LYS A 50 -36.44 6.15 3.35
CA LYS A 50 -36.74 7.58 3.38
C LYS A 50 -35.46 8.41 3.42
N PRO A 51 -35.30 9.40 2.53
CA PRO A 51 -34.14 10.28 2.54
C PRO A 51 -34.20 11.22 3.74
N ASN A 52 -33.35 10.97 4.74
CA ASN A 52 -33.28 11.82 5.94
C ASN A 52 -32.18 12.89 5.85
N ARG A 53 -31.06 12.57 5.22
CA ARG A 53 -29.92 13.48 5.06
C ARG A 53 -29.11 13.12 3.82
N VAL A 54 -28.71 14.15 3.10
CA VAL A 54 -27.80 14.05 1.95
C VAL A 54 -26.43 14.59 2.38
N PHE A 55 -25.38 13.82 2.10
CA PHE A 55 -23.99 14.19 2.30
C PHE A 55 -23.43 14.69 0.97
N GLU A 56 -23.12 15.97 0.88
CA GLU A 56 -22.51 16.60 -0.30
C GLU A 56 -20.98 16.41 -0.36
N ALA A 57 -20.40 15.78 0.66
CA ALA A 57 -19.00 15.35 0.69
C ALA A 57 -18.89 14.02 1.46
N PRO A 58 -17.89 13.15 1.15
CA PRO A 58 -17.72 11.89 1.85
C PRO A 58 -17.50 12.11 3.36
N PRO A 59 -18.42 11.63 4.23
CA PRO A 59 -18.23 11.74 5.67
C PRO A 59 -17.11 10.80 6.14
N SER A 60 -16.44 11.16 7.25
CA SER A 60 -15.51 10.23 7.89
C SER A 60 -16.25 9.00 8.39
N GLY A 61 -15.58 7.84 8.41
CA GLY A 61 -16.17 6.59 8.91
C GLY A 61 -16.87 6.74 10.27
N PRO A 62 -16.24 7.36 11.29
CA PRO A 62 -16.88 7.59 12.59
C PRO A 62 -18.17 8.42 12.51
N ALA A 63 -18.16 9.51 11.75
CA ALA A 63 -19.33 10.38 11.60
C ALA A 63 -20.47 9.65 10.86
N LEU A 64 -20.13 8.77 9.92
CA LEU A 64 -21.10 7.96 9.21
C LEU A 64 -21.76 6.92 10.13
N PHE A 65 -20.97 6.21 10.92
CA PHE A 65 -21.49 5.23 11.87
C PHE A 65 -22.33 5.86 12.98
N GLU A 66 -21.93 7.03 13.48
CA GLU A 66 -22.73 7.78 14.46
C GLU A 66 -24.10 8.18 13.89
N TYR A 67 -24.14 8.60 12.62
CA TYR A 67 -25.40 8.91 11.93
C TYR A 67 -26.29 7.68 11.80
N ILE A 68 -25.74 6.53 11.39
CA ILE A 68 -26.47 5.25 11.26
C ILE A 68 -26.98 4.79 12.63
N ASP A 69 -26.16 4.91 13.68
CA ASP A 69 -26.49 4.51 15.05
C ASP A 69 -27.69 5.26 15.65
N ASN A 70 -28.07 6.39 15.06
CA ASN A 70 -29.23 7.17 15.48
C ASN A 70 -30.55 6.69 14.85
N PHE A 71 -30.51 5.81 13.84
CA PHE A 71 -31.70 5.25 13.18
C PHE A 71 -32.57 4.44 14.13
N ALA A 72 -33.88 4.45 13.87
CA ALA A 72 -34.85 3.82 14.75
C ALA A 72 -34.67 2.29 14.77
N SER A 73 -34.44 1.69 13.59
CA SER A 73 -34.11 0.26 13.48
C SER A 73 -32.83 -0.10 14.24
N ARG A 74 -31.79 0.69 14.02
CA ARG A 74 -30.43 0.47 14.53
C ARG A 74 -30.34 0.51 16.04
N ARG A 75 -31.17 1.32 16.72
CA ARG A 75 -31.24 1.35 18.19
C ARG A 75 -31.53 -0.04 18.78
N SER A 76 -32.50 -0.75 18.20
CA SER A 76 -32.90 -2.08 18.68
C SER A 76 -31.83 -3.14 18.45
N GLU A 77 -31.09 -3.04 17.34
CA GLU A 77 -29.96 -3.91 17.02
C GLU A 77 -28.77 -3.64 17.94
N LYS A 78 -28.45 -2.37 18.19
CA LYS A 78 -27.38 -1.94 19.10
C LYS A 78 -27.64 -2.42 20.54
N GLU A 79 -28.89 -2.44 20.98
CA GLU A 79 -29.25 -3.03 22.28
C GLU A 79 -29.10 -4.55 22.30
N LYS A 80 -29.44 -5.24 21.21
CA LYS A 80 -29.20 -6.69 21.07
C LYS A 80 -27.70 -6.99 21.06
N GLU A 81 -26.89 -6.24 20.30
CA GLU A 81 -25.42 -6.37 20.27
C GLU A 81 -24.79 -6.11 21.64
N LYS A 82 -25.34 -5.19 22.45
CA LYS A 82 -24.86 -5.00 23.84
C LYS A 82 -25.14 -6.21 24.73
N ARG A 83 -26.26 -6.90 24.52
CA ARG A 83 -26.69 -8.07 25.32
C ARG A 83 -26.02 -9.36 24.87
N THR A 84 -25.83 -9.50 23.57
CA THR A 84 -25.10 -10.58 22.92
C THR A 84 -24.04 -9.91 22.06
N PRO A 85 -22.86 -9.60 22.63
CA PRO A 85 -21.77 -9.07 21.82
C PRO A 85 -21.56 -10.05 20.66
N PRO A 86 -21.77 -9.62 19.40
CA PRO A 86 -21.37 -10.45 18.30
C PRO A 86 -19.89 -10.71 18.53
N SER A 87 -19.51 -11.98 18.60
CA SER A 87 -18.12 -12.34 18.40
C SER A 87 -17.82 -11.86 16.99
N CYS A 88 -17.26 -10.65 16.86
CA CYS A 88 -16.28 -10.42 15.81
C CYS A 88 -15.31 -11.56 16.03
N SER A 89 -15.46 -12.63 15.26
CA SER A 89 -14.44 -13.65 15.24
C SER A 89 -13.23 -12.84 14.83
N ASN A 90 -12.31 -12.60 15.78
CA ASN A 90 -10.93 -12.31 15.44
C ASN A 90 -10.62 -13.38 14.42
N GLY A 91 -10.64 -13.00 13.14
CA GLY A 91 -10.98 -13.88 12.03
C GLY A 91 -10.31 -15.20 12.31
N LYS A 92 -11.12 -16.25 12.60
CA LYS A 92 -10.69 -17.48 13.28
C LYS A 92 -9.24 -17.70 12.94
N GLN A 93 -8.35 -17.62 13.93
CA GLN A 93 -6.98 -18.10 13.79
C GLN A 93 -7.09 -19.56 13.39
N LYS A 94 -7.19 -19.81 12.08
CA LYS A 94 -6.96 -21.08 11.46
C LYS A 94 -5.45 -21.20 11.35
N PRO A 95 -4.97 -22.43 11.50
CA PRO A 95 -3.98 -22.87 12.49
C PRO A 95 -2.63 -22.19 12.30
N GLU A 96 -1.71 -22.37 13.25
CA GLU A 96 -0.28 -22.07 13.20
C GLU A 96 0.43 -22.54 11.91
N ALA A 97 0.04 -22.00 10.76
CA ALA A 97 0.79 -22.04 9.53
C ALA A 97 1.71 -20.83 9.64
N ASP A 98 2.99 -21.09 9.91
CA ASP A 98 4.10 -20.15 9.95
C ASP A 98 3.77 -18.83 9.27
N ASN A 99 3.34 -17.83 10.06
CA ASN A 99 3.03 -16.52 9.52
C ASN A 99 4.36 -15.93 9.05
N ILE A 100 4.65 -16.05 7.75
CA ILE A 100 5.88 -15.58 7.11
C ILE A 100 6.18 -14.14 7.51
N LEU A 101 5.15 -13.31 7.71
CA LEU A 101 5.32 -11.92 8.11
C LEU A 101 6.07 -11.81 9.45
N LEU A 102 5.84 -12.75 10.40
CA LEU A 102 6.53 -12.79 11.69
C LEU A 102 8.06 -12.91 11.56
N ARG A 103 8.56 -13.57 10.50
CA ARG A 103 10.00 -13.64 10.23
C ARG A 103 10.60 -12.25 9.98
N PHE A 104 9.80 -11.31 9.46
CA PHE A 104 10.24 -9.98 9.06
C PHE A 104 9.96 -8.89 10.09
N VAL A 105 9.03 -9.13 11.02
CA VAL A 105 8.72 -8.21 12.12
C VAL A 105 10.01 -7.77 12.83
N SER A 106 10.13 -6.45 13.02
CA SER A 106 11.28 -5.75 13.63
C SER A 106 12.61 -5.89 12.88
N LYS A 107 12.72 -6.77 11.87
CA LYS A 107 13.97 -7.05 11.16
C LYS A 107 14.01 -6.37 9.80
N ARG A 108 12.97 -6.55 8.99
CA ARG A 108 12.90 -6.10 7.59
C ARG A 108 11.54 -5.48 7.26
N ARG A 109 11.58 -4.52 6.35
CA ARG A 109 10.43 -3.97 5.65
C ARG A 109 10.06 -4.92 4.51
N LEU A 110 8.80 -5.01 4.11
CA LEU A 110 8.40 -5.85 2.97
C LEU A 110 7.93 -4.99 1.80
N LEU A 111 8.45 -5.31 0.62
CA LEU A 111 7.90 -4.86 -0.66
C LEU A 111 7.21 -6.07 -1.29
N LEU A 112 5.89 -6.08 -1.29
CA LEU A 112 5.12 -7.20 -1.82
C LEU A 112 4.57 -6.84 -3.19
N ILE A 113 4.73 -7.73 -4.18
CA ILE A 113 4.18 -7.60 -5.52
C ILE A 113 3.32 -8.83 -5.77
N SER A 114 2.04 -8.64 -6.05
CA SER A 114 1.08 -9.68 -6.35
C SER A 114 0.50 -9.50 -7.74
N ALA A 115 0.42 -10.57 -8.53
CA ALA A 115 -0.21 -10.57 -9.84
C ALA A 115 -0.93 -11.91 -10.15
N PRO A 116 -1.86 -11.94 -11.13
CA PRO A 116 -2.57 -13.16 -11.50
C PRO A 116 -1.69 -14.22 -12.16
N SER A 117 -0.63 -13.82 -12.87
CA SER A 117 0.32 -14.69 -13.57
C SER A 117 1.71 -14.05 -13.64
N GLU A 118 2.71 -14.85 -14.01
CA GLU A 118 4.08 -14.36 -14.25
C GLU A 118 4.18 -13.50 -15.51
N ASP A 119 3.38 -13.81 -16.54
CA ASP A 119 3.33 -13.05 -17.79
C ASP A 119 2.50 -11.75 -17.71
N ASP A 120 1.99 -11.40 -16.54
CA ASP A 120 1.24 -10.15 -16.35
C ASP A 120 2.12 -8.94 -16.70
N TYR A 121 1.62 -8.07 -17.57
CA TYR A 121 2.39 -6.92 -18.07
C TYR A 121 2.82 -5.98 -16.94
N SER A 122 1.94 -5.72 -15.97
CA SER A 122 2.23 -4.84 -14.84
C SER A 122 3.28 -5.45 -13.93
N PHE A 123 3.21 -6.77 -13.73
CA PHE A 123 4.22 -7.51 -12.99
C PHE A 123 5.60 -7.41 -13.65
N GLN A 124 5.70 -7.68 -14.95
CA GLN A 124 6.95 -7.59 -15.70
C GLN A 124 7.50 -6.16 -15.72
N GLN A 125 6.63 -5.17 -15.91
CA GLN A 125 7.00 -3.76 -15.84
C GLN A 125 7.59 -3.40 -14.48
N GLN A 126 6.94 -3.83 -13.38
CA GLN A 126 7.43 -3.56 -12.04
C GLN A 126 8.79 -4.24 -11.78
N LEU A 127 8.98 -5.50 -12.22
CA LEU A 127 10.27 -6.18 -12.10
C LEU A 127 11.38 -5.47 -12.87
N SER A 128 11.08 -4.96 -14.07
CA SER A 128 12.02 -4.18 -14.86
C SER A 128 12.42 -2.88 -14.16
N ALA A 129 11.45 -2.17 -13.55
CA ALA A 129 11.71 -0.94 -12.79
C ALA A 129 12.54 -1.19 -11.51
N LEU A 130 12.46 -2.39 -10.93
CA LEU A 130 13.23 -2.79 -9.74
C LEU A 130 14.61 -3.35 -10.07
N SER A 131 14.92 -3.57 -11.34
CA SER A 131 16.24 -4.05 -11.77
C SER A 131 17.33 -3.07 -11.34
N GLY A 132 18.40 -3.58 -10.72
CA GLY A 132 19.50 -2.76 -10.20
C GLY A 132 19.24 -2.12 -8.82
N GLN A 133 18.00 -2.14 -8.31
CA GLN A 133 17.66 -1.53 -7.01
C GLN A 133 18.04 -2.39 -5.79
N GLY A 134 18.58 -3.60 -6.00
CA GLY A 134 18.83 -4.57 -4.93
C GLY A 134 19.69 -4.03 -3.78
N CYS A 135 20.73 -3.24 -4.09
CA CYS A 135 21.54 -2.61 -3.05
C CYS A 135 20.74 -1.59 -2.22
N HIS A 136 20.00 -0.69 -2.89
CA HIS A 136 19.20 0.35 -2.25
C HIS A 136 18.07 -0.23 -1.39
N LEU A 137 17.47 -1.33 -1.85
CA LEU A 137 16.52 -2.13 -1.08
C LEU A 137 17.20 -2.77 0.14
N GLY A 138 18.40 -3.34 -0.04
CA GLY A 138 19.20 -3.95 1.01
C GLY A 138 19.56 -3.01 2.15
N ILE A 139 20.17 -1.85 1.86
CA ILE A 139 20.53 -0.88 2.88
C ILE A 139 19.30 -0.29 3.59
N ARG A 140 18.13 -0.29 2.96
CA ARG A 140 16.85 0.10 3.58
C ARG A 140 16.13 -1.06 4.28
N HIS A 141 16.80 -2.20 4.45
CA HIS A 141 16.31 -3.41 5.11
C HIS A 141 15.03 -3.96 4.48
N PHE A 142 14.86 -3.87 3.16
CA PHE A 142 13.75 -4.53 2.49
C PHE A 142 13.99 -6.03 2.32
N ALA A 143 12.89 -6.78 2.27
CA ALA A 143 12.74 -8.05 1.59
C ALA A 143 11.61 -7.90 0.57
N MET A 144 11.72 -8.55 -0.58
CA MET A 144 10.68 -8.50 -1.60
C MET A 144 9.92 -9.82 -1.66
N LEU A 145 8.59 -9.77 -1.66
CA LEU A 145 7.73 -10.93 -1.87
C LEU A 145 7.10 -10.84 -3.26
N LYS A 146 7.26 -11.86 -4.09
CA LYS A 146 6.58 -11.97 -5.38
C LYS A 146 5.54 -13.07 -5.26
N LEU A 147 4.27 -12.72 -5.43
CA LEU A 147 3.13 -13.65 -5.32
C LEU A 147 2.43 -13.70 -6.68
N ILE A 148 2.43 -14.86 -7.33
CA ILE A 148 1.84 -15.06 -8.66
C ILE A 148 0.85 -16.23 -8.68
N GLY A 149 -0.03 -16.27 -9.68
CA GLY A 149 -0.98 -17.37 -9.86
C GLY A 149 -2.18 -17.30 -8.92
N THR A 150 -3.15 -18.19 -9.11
CA THR A 150 -4.36 -18.28 -8.28
C THR A 150 -4.66 -19.71 -7.85
N GLY A 151 -5.07 -19.91 -6.59
CA GLY A 151 -5.50 -21.22 -6.07
C GLY A 151 -4.40 -22.27 -6.23
N ASN A 152 -4.67 -23.31 -7.03
CA ASN A 152 -3.75 -24.43 -7.24
C ASN A 152 -2.50 -24.08 -8.06
N LYS A 153 -2.53 -22.98 -8.81
CA LYS A 153 -1.40 -22.48 -9.60
C LYS A 153 -0.62 -21.37 -8.87
N ALA A 154 -0.96 -21.08 -7.60
CA ALA A 154 -0.27 -20.04 -6.86
C ALA A 154 1.17 -20.45 -6.55
N SER A 155 2.10 -19.53 -6.76
CA SER A 155 3.52 -19.67 -6.52
C SER A 155 4.06 -18.34 -6.01
N GLY A 156 5.16 -18.36 -5.28
CA GLY A 156 5.79 -17.13 -4.85
C GLY A 156 7.23 -17.31 -4.42
N THR A 157 7.91 -16.19 -4.25
CA THR A 157 9.30 -16.15 -3.80
C THR A 157 9.50 -15.02 -2.80
N VAL A 158 10.45 -15.21 -1.89
CA VAL A 158 11.03 -14.18 -1.04
C VAL A 158 12.41 -13.88 -1.57
N GLU A 159 12.70 -12.63 -1.84
CA GLU A 159 14.02 -12.14 -2.20
C GLU A 159 14.59 -11.31 -1.05
N LEU A 160 15.70 -11.78 -0.48
CA LEU A 160 16.39 -11.19 0.66
C LEU A 160 17.61 -10.42 0.17
N PHE A 161 17.57 -9.11 0.34
CA PHE A 161 18.70 -8.24 0.00
C PHE A 161 19.70 -8.15 1.15
N PRO A 162 21.02 -8.15 0.86
CA PRO A 162 22.02 -8.05 1.90
C PRO A 162 22.11 -6.61 2.44
N LEU A 163 22.41 -6.46 3.72
CA LEU A 163 22.42 -5.16 4.40
C LEU A 163 23.77 -4.43 4.30
N ASN A 164 24.73 -5.03 3.60
CA ASN A 164 26.14 -4.62 3.54
C ASN A 164 26.49 -3.76 2.32
N GLY A 165 25.49 -3.32 1.54
CA GLY A 165 25.73 -2.52 0.34
C GLY A 165 26.08 -3.33 -0.90
N HIS A 166 25.96 -4.66 -0.86
CA HIS A 166 26.01 -5.50 -2.06
C HIS A 166 24.62 -5.68 -2.69
N SER A 167 24.59 -6.08 -3.95
CA SER A 167 23.36 -6.30 -4.72
C SER A 167 22.95 -7.77 -4.84
N GLN A 168 23.80 -8.71 -4.43
CA GLN A 168 23.51 -10.15 -4.56
C GLN A 168 22.46 -10.58 -3.54
N SER A 169 21.24 -10.84 -3.99
CA SER A 169 20.12 -11.30 -3.18
C SER A 169 20.08 -12.84 -3.07
N GLU A 170 19.46 -13.31 -1.99
CA GLU A 170 19.09 -14.72 -1.80
C GLU A 170 17.60 -14.89 -2.08
N VAL A 171 17.24 -15.92 -2.86
CA VAL A 171 15.85 -16.18 -3.24
C VAL A 171 15.38 -17.49 -2.63
N GLU A 172 14.30 -17.41 -1.85
CA GLU A 172 13.66 -18.55 -1.21
C GLU A 172 12.27 -18.79 -1.84
N PRO A 173 11.93 -20.03 -2.25
CA PRO A 173 10.60 -20.33 -2.75
C PRO A 173 9.55 -20.33 -1.63
N LEU A 174 8.35 -19.86 -1.92
CA LEU A 174 7.19 -19.94 -1.05
C LEU A 174 6.27 -21.08 -1.49
N SER A 175 5.71 -21.79 -0.51
CA SER A 175 4.69 -22.79 -0.80
C SER A 175 3.40 -22.13 -1.30
N ARG A 176 2.61 -22.86 -2.07
CA ARG A 176 1.29 -22.40 -2.53
C ARG A 176 0.39 -21.95 -1.37
N ASP A 177 0.39 -22.71 -0.28
CA ASP A 177 -0.49 -22.46 0.86
C ASP A 177 -0.06 -21.17 1.58
N MET A 178 1.25 -20.94 1.70
CA MET A 178 1.82 -19.68 2.18
C MET A 178 1.39 -18.47 1.34
N VAL A 179 1.46 -18.59 0.00
CA VAL A 179 1.05 -17.52 -0.92
C VAL A 179 -0.42 -17.18 -0.76
N ASN A 180 -1.29 -18.19 -0.70
CA ASN A 180 -2.72 -17.99 -0.52
C ASN A 180 -3.03 -17.38 0.85
N ASN A 181 -2.40 -17.86 1.92
CA ASN A 181 -2.56 -17.32 3.28
C ASN A 181 -2.12 -15.86 3.36
N LEU A 182 -0.98 -15.49 2.75
CA LEU A 182 -0.50 -14.11 2.72
C LEU A 182 -1.50 -13.18 2.03
N ARG A 183 -2.03 -13.58 0.87
CA ARG A 183 -3.04 -12.80 0.17
C ARG A 183 -4.32 -12.66 0.97
N GLU A 184 -4.76 -13.73 1.65
CA GLU A 184 -5.97 -13.69 2.48
C GLU A 184 -5.79 -12.83 3.74
N GLN A 185 -4.62 -12.88 4.37
CA GLN A 185 -4.28 -12.09 5.56
C GLN A 185 -4.21 -10.60 5.24
N LEU A 186 -3.52 -10.24 4.15
CA LEU A 186 -3.34 -8.84 3.73
C LEU A 186 -4.47 -8.33 2.83
N LYS A 187 -5.51 -9.15 2.58
CA LYS A 187 -6.66 -8.83 1.72
C LYS A 187 -6.26 -8.43 0.29
N ILE A 188 -5.21 -9.06 -0.23
CA ILE A 188 -4.68 -8.83 -1.57
C ILE A 188 -5.52 -9.60 -2.58
N SER A 189 -6.02 -8.89 -3.59
CA SER A 189 -6.70 -9.52 -4.71
C SER A 189 -5.75 -10.41 -5.51
N LYS A 190 -6.25 -11.55 -5.95
CA LYS A 190 -5.55 -12.48 -6.84
C LYS A 190 -5.83 -12.19 -8.33
N ASP A 191 -6.77 -11.30 -8.61
CA ASP A 191 -7.35 -11.09 -9.95
C ASP A 191 -6.69 -9.91 -10.69
N TYR A 192 -5.90 -9.09 -10.00
CA TYR A 192 -5.21 -7.96 -10.60
C TYR A 192 -3.87 -7.67 -9.91
N PHE A 193 -3.01 -6.91 -10.58
CA PHE A 193 -1.72 -6.47 -10.06
C PHE A 193 -1.89 -5.59 -8.81
N SER A 194 -1.08 -5.83 -7.78
CA SER A 194 -0.98 -4.95 -6.62
C SER A 194 0.42 -4.98 -6.05
N MET A 195 0.93 -3.82 -5.65
CA MET A 195 2.18 -3.68 -4.93
C MET A 195 1.93 -3.02 -3.57
N LEU A 196 2.49 -3.59 -2.50
CA LEU A 196 2.29 -3.11 -1.14
C LEU A 196 3.65 -2.87 -0.47
N PHE A 197 3.72 -1.82 0.35
CA PHE A 197 4.82 -1.59 1.28
C PHE A 197 4.33 -1.87 2.70
N VAL A 198 4.98 -2.81 3.38
CA VAL A 198 4.72 -3.17 4.78
C VAL A 198 5.92 -2.75 5.63
N GLY A 199 5.64 -2.06 6.74
CA GLY A 199 6.66 -1.61 7.69
C GLY A 199 7.23 -2.75 8.54
N LYS A 200 8.26 -2.42 9.35
CA LYS A 200 8.83 -3.38 10.32
C LYS A 200 7.88 -3.71 11.47
N ASP A 201 6.84 -2.90 11.66
CA ASP A 201 5.73 -3.10 12.57
C ASP A 201 4.65 -4.06 12.02
N SER A 202 4.85 -4.62 10.82
CA SER A 202 3.89 -5.48 10.11
C SER A 202 2.65 -4.77 9.56
N ASP A 203 2.60 -3.43 9.65
CA ASP A 203 1.49 -2.66 9.12
C ASP A 203 1.71 -2.26 7.66
N VAL A 204 0.64 -2.29 6.86
CA VAL A 204 0.66 -1.77 5.49
C VAL A 204 0.79 -0.26 5.54
N LYS A 205 1.87 0.27 4.95
CA LYS A 205 2.18 1.70 4.89
C LYS A 205 1.75 2.35 3.58
N ALA A 206 1.77 1.60 2.48
CA ALA A 206 1.27 2.06 1.19
C ALA A 206 0.76 0.89 0.34
N TRP A 207 -0.23 1.17 -0.51
CA TRP A 207 -0.83 0.23 -1.46
C TRP A 207 -0.90 0.88 -2.84
N PHE A 208 -0.34 0.20 -3.83
CA PHE A 208 -0.26 0.66 -5.22
C PHE A 208 -1.00 -0.34 -6.13
N PRO A 209 -2.15 0.05 -6.71
CA PRO A 209 -2.91 -0.81 -7.61
C PRO A 209 -2.32 -0.91 -9.03
N SER A 210 -1.26 -0.16 -9.32
CA SER A 210 -0.59 -0.09 -10.61
C SER A 210 0.93 -0.08 -10.44
N PRO A 211 1.70 -0.54 -11.44
CA PRO A 211 3.15 -0.53 -11.36
C PRO A 211 3.69 0.89 -11.29
N MET A 212 4.81 1.06 -10.58
CA MET A 212 5.48 2.33 -10.39
C MET A 212 6.78 2.39 -11.21
N TRP A 213 7.04 3.56 -11.79
CA TRP A 213 8.27 3.83 -12.54
C TRP A 213 9.51 3.90 -11.64
N THR A 214 9.37 4.43 -10.42
CA THR A 214 10.46 4.57 -9.45
C THR A 214 9.96 4.25 -8.03
N LEU A 215 10.90 3.95 -7.13
CA LEU A 215 10.63 3.75 -5.71
C LEU A 215 10.90 4.99 -4.86
N ASP A 216 11.13 6.17 -5.46
CA ASP A 216 11.57 7.35 -4.72
C ASP A 216 10.59 7.73 -3.60
N ASN A 217 9.29 7.75 -3.90
CA ASN A 217 8.26 8.01 -2.89
C ASN A 217 8.27 6.97 -1.74
N VAL A 218 8.60 5.71 -2.04
CA VAL A 218 8.71 4.65 -1.01
C VAL A 218 9.98 4.86 -0.19
N TYR A 219 11.09 5.26 -0.82
CA TYR A 219 12.34 5.56 -0.15
C TYR A 219 12.21 6.80 0.75
N ASP A 220 11.57 7.87 0.30
CA ASP A 220 11.32 9.07 1.10
C ASP A 220 10.47 8.75 2.34
N LEU A 221 9.43 7.90 2.18
CA LEU A 221 8.62 7.43 3.30
C LEU A 221 9.43 6.60 4.30
N VAL A 222 10.40 5.81 3.84
CA VAL A 222 11.27 5.03 4.71
C VAL A 222 12.34 5.90 5.39
N ASP A 223 13.00 6.76 4.63
CA ASP A 223 14.13 7.59 5.05
C ASP A 223 13.69 8.70 6.02
N SER A 224 12.40 9.08 6.02
CA SER A 224 11.81 9.96 7.04
C SER A 224 11.55 9.29 8.40
N THR A 225 11.67 7.97 8.53
CA THR A 225 11.43 7.28 9.82
C THR A 225 12.63 7.36 10.76
N GLU A 226 12.40 7.54 12.07
CA GLU A 226 13.46 7.58 13.08
C GLU A 226 14.31 6.29 13.09
N GLN A 227 13.66 5.13 12.92
CA GLN A 227 14.34 3.84 12.80
C GLN A 227 15.36 3.84 11.66
N ARG A 228 14.99 4.41 10.51
CA ARG A 228 15.86 4.48 9.34
C ARG A 228 17.03 5.43 9.53
N VAL A 229 16.82 6.58 10.20
CA VAL A 229 17.90 7.51 10.54
C VAL A 229 18.98 6.83 11.40
N GLN A 230 18.58 5.98 12.35
CA GLN A 230 19.52 5.21 13.18
C GLN A 230 20.28 4.15 12.38
N GLU A 231 19.58 3.42 11.50
CA GLU A 231 20.18 2.44 10.58
C GLU A 231 21.24 3.10 9.69
N GLU A 232 20.91 4.25 9.08
CA GLU A 232 21.81 4.99 8.20
C GLU A 232 23.05 5.51 8.94
N LYS A 233 22.88 6.02 10.17
CA LYS A 233 24.02 6.45 11.01
C LYS A 233 24.96 5.29 11.32
N LEU A 234 24.43 4.08 11.53
CA LEU A 234 25.26 2.89 11.71
C LEU A 234 25.97 2.49 10.40
N GLN A 235 25.25 2.51 9.28
CA GLN A 235 25.80 2.21 7.95
C GLN A 235 26.95 3.15 7.59
N LYS A 236 26.78 4.46 7.81
CA LYS A 236 27.84 5.47 7.63
C LYS A 236 29.08 5.18 8.47
N ARG A 237 28.90 4.80 9.75
CA ARG A 237 30.01 4.42 10.63
C ARG A 237 30.75 3.16 10.17
N LEU A 238 30.05 2.25 9.51
CA LEU A 238 30.59 0.99 9.00
C LEU A 238 31.09 1.10 7.54
N GLY A 239 31.00 2.28 6.91
CA GLY A 239 31.36 2.47 5.50
C GLY A 239 30.44 1.74 4.51
N ILE A 240 29.23 1.37 4.94
CA ILE A 240 28.25 0.71 4.09
C ILE A 240 27.55 1.76 3.23
N HIS A 241 27.73 1.67 1.92
CA HIS A 241 27.01 2.48 0.95
C HIS A 241 26.77 1.67 -0.33
N CYS A 242 25.77 2.06 -1.11
CA CYS A 242 25.63 1.56 -2.46
C CYS A 242 26.60 2.30 -3.40
N PRO A 243 27.17 1.65 -4.41
CA PRO A 243 27.86 2.35 -5.48
C PRO A 243 26.86 3.24 -6.23
N GLU A 244 27.25 4.46 -6.56
CA GLU A 244 26.46 5.31 -7.46
C GLU A 244 26.30 4.60 -8.82
N ASP A 245 25.10 4.69 -9.37
CA ASP A 245 24.71 4.02 -10.61
C ASP A 245 25.51 4.59 -11.80
N ARG A 246 26.68 4.02 -12.04
CA ARG A 246 27.50 4.34 -13.21
C ARG A 246 26.93 3.64 -14.44
N GLY A 247 25.80 4.15 -14.97
CA GLY A 247 25.46 3.90 -16.37
C GLY A 247 23.99 3.97 -16.78
N ARG A 248 23.49 5.19 -17.05
CA ARG A 248 22.67 5.52 -18.26
C ARG A 248 22.61 7.04 -18.43
N GLY A 249 23.48 7.55 -19.31
CA GLY A 249 23.50 8.90 -19.92
C GLY A 249 22.78 10.05 -19.20
N ALA A 250 23.52 10.80 -18.39
CA ALA A 250 23.23 12.21 -18.13
C ALA A 250 24.45 13.02 -18.61
N SER A 251 24.19 13.98 -19.49
CA SER A 251 25.17 14.83 -20.16
C SER A 251 26.11 15.56 -19.20
N GLU A 252 27.29 15.87 -19.75
CA GLU A 252 28.28 16.80 -19.26
C GLU A 252 27.70 18.09 -18.64
N GLY A 253 28.36 18.56 -17.58
CA GLY A 253 28.71 19.97 -17.45
C GLY A 253 27.69 20.86 -16.75
N GLY A 254 27.95 21.16 -15.47
CA GLY A 254 27.24 22.20 -14.75
C GLY A 254 27.75 22.43 -13.33
N HIS A 255 29.07 22.57 -13.15
CA HIS A 255 29.62 23.14 -11.92
C HIS A 255 29.26 24.63 -11.88
N TYR A 256 28.23 24.99 -11.11
CA TYR A 256 28.01 26.38 -10.70
C TYR A 256 28.70 26.58 -9.34
N PRO A 257 29.81 27.33 -9.26
CA PRO A 257 30.31 27.82 -7.98
C PRO A 257 29.38 28.94 -7.52
N GLY A 258 28.61 28.68 -6.47
CA GLY A 258 27.79 29.68 -5.80
C GLY A 258 28.65 30.49 -4.84
N TYR A 259 28.90 31.75 -5.21
CA TYR A 259 29.20 32.93 -4.39
C TYR A 259 29.56 32.70 -2.91
N ASP A 260 30.86 32.75 -2.61
CA ASP A 260 31.35 33.20 -1.31
C ASP A 260 31.27 34.73 -1.29
N GLU A 261 30.29 35.26 -0.57
CA GLU A 261 30.16 36.68 -0.24
C GLU A 261 30.50 36.86 1.25
N ASP A 262 31.80 37.03 1.53
CA ASP A 262 32.25 37.89 2.63
C ASP A 262 33.65 38.42 2.28
N GLY A 263 33.68 39.59 1.64
CA GLY A 263 34.87 40.44 1.51
C GLY A 263 35.09 41.13 2.85
N THR A 264 36.33 41.32 3.30
CA THR A 264 37.13 42.57 3.22
C THR A 264 38.27 42.36 4.23
N GLU A 265 39.52 42.76 4.14
CA GLU A 265 40.41 43.61 3.32
C GLU A 265 41.81 43.01 3.62
N ASP A 266 42.78 42.97 2.72
CA ASP A 266 43.79 44.02 2.70
C ASP A 266 44.80 43.85 1.55
N ALA A 267 45.31 44.99 1.15
CA ALA A 267 45.99 45.32 -0.08
C ALA A 267 47.45 44.84 -0.22
N TYR A 268 47.77 44.45 -1.46
CA TYR A 268 48.98 44.74 -2.24
C TYR A 268 50.33 44.99 -1.52
N TYR A 269 51.34 44.17 -1.84
CA TYR A 269 52.59 44.67 -2.43
C TYR A 269 53.31 43.56 -3.22
N HIS A 270 53.58 43.86 -4.49
CA HIS A 270 54.58 43.17 -5.31
C HIS A 270 55.99 43.43 -4.76
N GLN A 271 56.84 42.40 -4.64
CA GLN A 271 58.20 42.53 -5.15
C GLN A 271 58.86 41.18 -5.49
N SER A 272 59.48 41.19 -6.65
CA SER A 272 60.30 40.20 -7.32
C SER A 272 61.67 39.99 -6.67
N GLN A 273 62.15 38.73 -6.76
CA GLN A 273 63.55 38.29 -6.89
C GLN A 273 64.60 38.85 -5.93
N GLN A 274 65.20 37.94 -5.14
CA GLN A 274 66.58 37.52 -5.34
C GLN A 274 66.82 36.12 -4.78
#